data_AF-A0A6M2BWU5-F1
#
_entry.id   AF-A0A6M2BWU5-F1
#
_cell.length_a   1.000
_cell.length_b   1.000
_cell.length_c   1.000
_cell.angle_alpha   90.00
_cell.angle_beta   90.00
_cell.angle_gamma   90.00
#
_symmetry.space_group_name_H-M   'P 1'
#
loop_
_entity.id
_entity.type
_entity.pdbx_description
1 polymer ?
#
loop_
_entity_poly.entity_id
_entity_poly.type
_entity_poly.pdbx_seq_one_letter_code
_entity_poly.pdbx_strand_id
1 'polypeptide(L)'
;MNAQQIDHIKQEHGLAKKLSKSQTVVMNWLGKGWQAYCVSGTRVEVNGNPVGTTATMASLEKLGLIEKIGVAAWQATEAGKQ
;
A
#
# COMPACT_ATOMS: atom_id res chain seq x y z
N MET A 1 -1.12 37.33 -7.37
CA MET A 1 -1.20 35.85 -7.36
C MET A 1 -2.59 35.44 -7.81
N ASN A 2 -2.70 34.49 -8.75
CA ASN A 2 -3.94 34.09 -9.44
C ASN A 2 -4.54 32.81 -8.78
N ALA A 3 -5.87 32.68 -8.78
CA ALA A 3 -6.61 31.51 -8.28
C ALA A 3 -6.10 30.17 -8.84
N GLN A 4 -5.57 30.16 -10.07
CA GLN A 4 -4.96 28.96 -10.68
C GLN A 4 -3.71 28.47 -9.94
N GLN A 5 -2.96 29.36 -9.28
CA GLN A 5 -1.78 29.00 -8.49
C GLN A 5 -2.19 28.46 -7.11
N ILE A 6 -3.35 28.86 -6.59
CA ILE A 6 -3.90 28.39 -5.33
C ILE A 6 -4.42 26.95 -5.47
N ASP A 7 -5.01 26.60 -6.62
CA ASP A 7 -5.49 25.23 -6.87
C ASP A 7 -4.34 24.23 -7.07
N HIS A 8 -3.22 24.66 -7.64
CA HIS A 8 -2.03 23.81 -7.78
C HIS A 8 -1.37 23.49 -6.43
N ILE A 9 -1.33 24.46 -5.50
CA ILE A 9 -0.81 24.26 -4.14
C ILE A 9 -1.80 23.50 -3.25
N LYS A 10 -3.12 23.64 -3.48
CA LYS A 10 -4.15 22.93 -2.71
C LYS A 10 -4.21 21.43 -3.00
N GLN A 11 -3.65 20.93 -4.10
CA GLN A 11 -3.64 19.49 -4.39
C GLN A 11 -2.50 18.72 -3.72
N GLU A 12 -1.40 19.38 -3.33
CA GLU A 12 -0.26 18.69 -2.70
C GLU A 12 -0.48 18.31 -1.22
N HIS A 13 -1.59 18.74 -0.62
CA HIS A 13 -2.05 18.34 0.71
C HIS A 13 -3.44 17.68 0.68
N GLY A 14 -3.81 17.07 -0.44
CA GLY A 14 -5.07 16.33 -0.58
C GLY A 14 -5.09 15.08 0.31
N LEU A 15 -5.48 15.25 1.58
CA LEU A 15 -5.86 14.22 2.55
C LEU A 15 -4.94 13.00 2.53
N ALA A 16 -4.01 12.88 3.49
CA ALA A 16 -3.35 11.61 3.80
C ALA A 16 -4.41 10.50 3.82
N LYS A 17 -4.50 9.74 2.71
CA LYS A 17 -5.69 8.96 2.41
C LYS A 17 -5.71 7.83 3.42
N LYS A 18 -6.57 7.95 4.44
CA LYS A 18 -6.58 7.01 5.56
C LYS A 18 -6.78 5.62 4.99
N LEU A 19 -5.78 4.76 5.23
CA LEU A 19 -5.83 3.38 4.81
C LEU A 19 -7.07 2.70 5.39
N SER A 20 -7.70 1.83 4.61
CA SER A 20 -8.73 0.93 5.14
C SER A 20 -8.13 -0.02 6.17
N LYS A 21 -8.97 -0.67 6.98
CA LYS A 21 -8.50 -1.62 8.00
C LYS A 21 -7.58 -2.70 7.41
N SER A 22 -7.96 -3.30 6.28
CA SER A 22 -7.16 -4.34 5.62
C SER A 22 -5.84 -3.80 5.07
N GLN A 23 -5.84 -2.58 4.52
CA GLN A 23 -4.62 -1.91 4.07
C GLN A 23 -3.68 -1.62 5.23
N THR A 24 -4.19 -1.12 6.36
CA THR A 24 -3.41 -0.90 7.58
C THR A 24 -2.79 -2.20 8.10
N VAL A 25 -3.55 -3.30 8.12
CA VAL A 25 -3.03 -4.61 8.55
C VAL A 25 -1.85 -5.04 7.68
N VAL A 26 -1.97 -4.96 6.35
CA VAL A 26 -0.86 -5.28 5.43
C VAL A 26 0.36 -4.38 5.72
N MET A 27 0.15 -3.06 5.81
CA MET A 27 1.26 -2.11 6.03
C MET A 27 1.94 -2.28 7.39
N ASN A 28 1.21 -2.69 8.44
CA ASN A 28 1.81 -2.99 9.75
C ASN A 28 2.85 -4.12 9.70
N TRP A 29 2.71 -5.04 8.74
CA TRP A 29 3.68 -6.10 8.49
C TRP A 29 4.78 -5.64 7.54
N LEU A 30 4.40 -5.15 6.36
CA LEU A 30 5.38 -4.83 5.31
C LEU A 30 6.27 -3.64 5.67
N GLY A 31 5.75 -2.64 6.39
CA GLY A 31 6.53 -1.52 6.90
C GLY A 31 7.63 -1.96 7.89
N LYS A 32 7.51 -3.14 8.48
CA LYS A 32 8.55 -3.76 9.33
C LYS A 32 9.54 -4.64 8.54
N GLY A 33 9.49 -4.60 7.21
CA GLY A 33 10.40 -5.36 6.34
C GLY A 33 9.96 -6.80 6.04
N TRP A 34 8.76 -7.21 6.44
CA TRP A 34 8.22 -8.51 6.04
C TRP A 34 7.79 -8.49 4.57
N GLN A 35 7.58 -9.68 4.01
CA GLN A 35 7.08 -9.87 2.65
C GLN A 35 5.72 -10.56 2.67
N ALA A 36 4.87 -10.18 1.71
CA ALA A 36 3.55 -10.77 1.53
C ALA A 36 3.51 -11.62 0.26
N TYR A 37 2.78 -12.74 0.31
CA TYR A 37 2.66 -13.69 -0.81
C TYR A 37 1.19 -14.05 -1.06
N CYS A 38 0.81 -14.18 -2.32
CA CYS A 38 -0.46 -14.81 -2.67
C CYS A 38 -0.29 -16.32 -2.64
N VAL A 39 -0.99 -17.00 -1.73
CA VAL A 39 -0.83 -18.45 -1.54
C VAL A 39 -1.89 -19.27 -2.28
N SER A 40 -3.10 -18.73 -2.46
CA SER A 40 -4.12 -19.33 -3.32
C SER A 40 -5.19 -18.31 -3.72
N GLY A 41 -5.62 -18.34 -4.98
CA GLY A 41 -6.65 -17.46 -5.51
C GLY A 41 -6.34 -15.98 -5.26
N THR A 42 -7.09 -15.36 -4.34
CA THR A 42 -6.92 -13.96 -3.94
C THR A 42 -6.31 -13.79 -2.55
N ARG A 43 -6.06 -14.86 -1.79
CA ARG A 43 -5.60 -14.82 -0.40
C ARG A 43 -4.13 -14.44 -0.33
N VAL A 44 -3.84 -13.35 0.39
CA VAL A 44 -2.48 -12.86 0.62
C VAL A 44 -2.09 -13.07 2.08
N GLU A 45 -0.89 -13.56 2.30
CA GLU A 45 -0.34 -13.89 3.60
C GLU A 45 1.01 -13.26 3.88
N VAL A 46 1.29 -13.04 5.15
CA VAL A 46 2.64 -12.78 5.68
C VAL A 46 2.94 -13.85 6.71
N ASN A 47 4.03 -14.60 6.54
CA ASN A 47 4.46 -15.65 7.47
C ASN A 47 3.31 -16.63 7.84
N GLY A 48 2.56 -17.11 6.83
CA GLY A 48 1.42 -18.03 7.01
C GLY A 48 0.12 -17.41 7.54
N ASN A 49 0.11 -16.12 7.88
CA ASN A 49 -1.07 -15.43 8.41
C ASN A 49 -1.80 -14.66 7.30
N PRO A 50 -3.12 -14.81 7.13
CA PRO A 50 -3.89 -14.04 6.15
C PRO A 50 -3.92 -12.56 6.55
N VAL A 51 -3.45 -11.68 5.65
CA VAL A 51 -3.37 -10.23 5.90
C VAL A 51 -4.29 -9.42 4.99
N GLY A 52 -4.71 -9.99 3.86
CA GLY A 52 -5.56 -9.28 2.90
C GLY A 52 -5.76 -10.07 1.62
N THR A 53 -6.10 -9.35 0.55
CA THR A 53 -6.30 -9.93 -0.78
C THR A 53 -5.42 -9.29 -1.84
N THR A 54 -5.29 -9.94 -2.99
CA THR A 54 -4.60 -9.36 -4.16
C THR A 54 -5.18 -8.00 -4.59
N ALA A 55 -6.47 -7.76 -4.38
CA ALA A 55 -7.09 -6.46 -4.61
C ALA A 55 -6.63 -5.39 -3.58
N THR A 56 -6.41 -5.79 -2.32
CA THR A 56 -5.78 -4.93 -1.30
C THR A 56 -4.37 -4.56 -1.74
N MET A 57 -3.58 -5.54 -2.22
CA MET A 57 -2.22 -5.31 -2.70
C MET A 57 -2.20 -4.36 -3.90
N ALA A 58 -3.04 -4.61 -4.92
CA ALA A 58 -3.15 -3.73 -6.09
C ALA A 58 -3.53 -2.29 -5.71
N SER A 59 -4.34 -2.11 -4.66
CA SER A 59 -4.69 -0.77 -4.18
C SER A 59 -3.51 -0.08 -3.48
N LEU A 60 -2.73 -0.81 -2.68
CA LEU A 60 -1.52 -0.26 -2.03
C LEU A 60 -0.40 0.02 -3.04
N GLU A 61 -0.27 -0.81 -4.08
CA GLU A 61 0.68 -0.64 -5.19
C GLU A 61 0.35 0.63 -5.97
N LYS A 62 -0.93 0.89 -6.25
CA LYS A 62 -1.40 2.16 -6.85
C LYS A 62 -1.12 3.40 -5.98
N LEU A 63 -1.01 3.23 -4.67
CA LEU A 63 -0.64 4.30 -3.73
C LEU A 63 0.89 4.46 -3.61
N GLY A 64 1.69 3.62 -4.28
CA GLY A 64 3.15 3.66 -4.21
C GLY A 64 3.73 3.18 -2.87
N LEU A 65 2.92 2.54 -2.02
CA LEU A 65 3.34 2.10 -0.68
C LEU A 65 3.99 0.72 -0.68
N ILE A 66 3.70 -0.08 -1.70
CA ILE A 66 4.28 -1.42 -1.88
C ILE A 66 4.64 -1.61 -3.34
N GLU A 67 5.51 -2.58 -3.60
CA GLU A 67 5.92 -2.99 -4.94
C GLU A 67 5.91 -4.51 -5.07
N LYS A 68 5.73 -5.01 -6.30
CA LYS A 68 5.91 -6.43 -6.61
C LYS A 68 7.39 -6.74 -6.74
N ILE A 69 7.82 -7.83 -6.10
CA ILE A 69 9.20 -8.31 -6.11
C ILE A 69 9.37 -9.67 -6.79
N GLY A 70 8.28 -10.23 -7.30
CA GLY A 70 8.29 -11.53 -7.97
C GLY A 70 6.88 -11.99 -8.31
N VAL A 71 6.75 -13.29 -8.55
CA VAL A 71 5.45 -13.90 -8.83
C VAL A 71 4.61 -13.86 -7.57
N ALA A 72 3.58 -13.02 -7.59
CA ALA A 72 2.60 -12.87 -6.53
C ALA A 72 3.22 -12.60 -5.13
N ALA A 73 4.31 -11.84 -5.10
CA ALA A 73 5.02 -11.43 -3.89
C ALA A 73 5.20 -9.91 -3.85
N TRP A 74 5.09 -9.31 -2.66
CA TRP A 74 5.19 -7.87 -2.44
C TRP A 74 6.04 -7.52 -1.21
N GLN A 75 6.66 -6.34 -1.26
CA GLN A 75 7.33 -5.69 -0.13
C GLN A 75 6.93 -4.21 -0.04
N ALA A 76 7.20 -3.58 1.11
CA ALA A 76 7.02 -2.13 1.25
C ALA A 76 8.11 -1.36 0.49
N THR A 77 7.69 -0.28 -0.20
CA THR A 77 8.62 0.74 -0.71
C THR A 77 9.14 1.60 0.44
N GLU A 78 10.09 2.51 0.17
CA GLU A 78 10.53 3.48 1.18
C GLU A 78 9.37 4.34 1.71
N ALA A 79 8.44 4.75 0.85
CA ALA A 79 7.24 5.49 1.28
C ALA A 79 6.31 4.66 2.16
N GLY A 80 6.26 3.34 1.97
CA GLY A 80 5.47 2.42 2.78
C GLY A 80 6.07 2.05 4.13
N LYS A 81 7.35 2.37 4.37
CA LYS A 81 8.03 2.12 5.65
C LYS A 81 7.90 3.28 6.65
N GLN A 82 7.43 4.44 6.20
CA GLN A 82 7.30 5.68 6.99
C GLN A 82 6.02 5.72 7.82
#